data_AF-A0A7U7CVS1-F1
#
_entry.id   AF-A0A7U7CVS1-F1
#
_cell.length_a   1.000
_cell.length_b   1.000
_cell.length_c   1.000
_cell.angle_alpha   90.00
_cell.angle_beta   90.00
_cell.angle_gamma   90.00
#
_symmetry.space_group_name_H-M   'P 1'
#
loop_
_entity.id
_entity.type
_entity.pdbx_description
1 polymer ?
#
loop_
_entity_poly.entity_id
_entity_poly.type
_entity_poly.pdbx_seq_one_letter_code
_entity_poly.pdbx_strand_id
1 'polypeptide(L)'
;MAKKKSEENEGRKPDGKFAEGNKFSPGRTPVYSNGEELAEKLLEYFEWIKGEFIIERKITSKTTGKGKDAVTTTEDEPVKIWTRYPEEPTMTGLAMYLGFESRQSLYDYGKKDGFSYPIKRALLEVENNYEKGLFGDKVVGVIWGLKNMGWTDKTETKLTGDPDNPVEIKEQTKIIFTRGFGDSK
;
A
#
# COMPACT_ATOMS: atom_id res chain seq x y z
N MET A 1 -35.38 1.52 17.17
CA MET A 1 -35.18 0.07 17.34
C MET A 1 -33.68 -0.20 17.37
N ALA A 2 -33.17 -0.61 18.53
CA ALA A 2 -31.76 -0.91 18.74
C ALA A 2 -31.41 -2.25 18.08
N LYS A 3 -30.37 -2.26 17.22
CA LYS A 3 -29.80 -3.52 16.74
C LYS A 3 -28.93 -4.13 17.84
N LYS A 4 -29.28 -5.38 18.13
CA LYS A 4 -28.74 -6.31 19.11
C LYS A 4 -27.22 -6.45 18.95
N LYS A 5 -26.49 -6.47 20.07
CA LYS A 5 -25.13 -7.01 20.18
C LYS A 5 -25.11 -8.38 19.48
N SER A 6 -24.38 -8.50 18.38
CA SER A 6 -23.93 -9.79 17.89
C SER A 6 -22.69 -10.16 18.70
N GLU A 7 -22.86 -11.16 19.56
CA GLU A 7 -21.77 -11.99 20.05
C GLU A 7 -21.09 -12.63 18.85
N GLU A 8 -19.93 -12.09 18.50
CA GLU A 8 -18.80 -12.71 17.81
C GLU A 8 -17.96 -11.53 17.31
N ASN A 9 -16.95 -11.16 18.11
CA ASN A 9 -15.86 -10.32 17.64
C ASN A 9 -15.05 -11.14 16.62
N GLU A 10 -15.57 -11.30 15.42
CA GLU A 10 -14.77 -11.71 14.28
C GLU A 10 -13.76 -10.60 14.01
N GLY A 11 -12.51 -10.86 14.40
CA GLY A 11 -11.36 -10.01 14.07
C GLY A 11 -10.50 -9.52 15.23
N ARG A 12 -10.82 -9.79 16.51
CA ARG A 12 -9.94 -9.41 17.65
C ARG A 12 -9.80 -10.49 18.71
N LYS A 13 -8.55 -10.80 19.09
CA LYS A 13 -8.25 -11.51 20.35
C LYS A 13 -8.35 -10.55 21.54
N PRO A 14 -8.76 -11.05 22.72
CA PRO A 14 -8.96 -10.25 23.93
C PRO A 14 -7.67 -9.72 24.59
N ASP A 15 -6.49 -10.06 24.06
CA ASP A 15 -5.18 -9.69 24.60
C ASP A 15 -4.56 -8.44 23.92
N GLY A 16 -5.30 -7.78 23.02
CA GLY A 16 -4.84 -6.56 22.35
C GLY A 16 -3.73 -6.78 21.32
N LYS A 17 -3.44 -8.03 20.93
CA LYS A 17 -2.50 -8.32 19.85
C LYS A 17 -3.19 -8.34 18.49
N PHE A 18 -2.52 -7.74 17.51
CA PHE A 18 -3.02 -7.46 16.17
C PHE A 18 -3.57 -8.71 15.48
N ALA A 19 -4.68 -8.55 14.76
CA ALA A 19 -5.08 -9.48 13.71
C ALA A 19 -4.03 -9.38 12.59
N GLU A 20 -2.99 -10.17 12.73
CA GLU A 20 -2.00 -10.40 11.69
C GLU A 20 -2.75 -10.85 10.43
N GLY A 21 -2.69 -10.02 9.36
CA GLY A 21 -2.69 -10.56 8.00
C GLY A 21 -1.73 -11.74 7.97
N ASN A 22 -2.10 -12.79 7.23
CA ASN A 22 -1.49 -14.12 7.19
C ASN A 22 -0.26 -14.25 8.11
N LYS A 23 -0.47 -14.62 9.39
CA LYS A 23 0.56 -14.57 10.45
C LYS A 23 1.92 -14.90 9.87
N PHE A 24 2.89 -13.98 10.01
CA PHE A 24 4.28 -14.27 9.65
C PHE A 24 4.69 -15.54 10.41
N SER A 25 4.65 -16.67 9.72
CA SER A 25 5.03 -17.95 10.26
C SER A 25 6.49 -18.13 9.85
N PRO A 26 7.44 -18.11 10.79
CA PRO A 26 8.86 -18.25 10.48
C PRO A 26 9.10 -19.66 9.92
N GLY A 27 8.92 -19.82 8.60
CA GLY A 27 9.12 -21.08 7.90
C GLY A 27 8.07 -21.46 6.84
N ARG A 28 6.98 -20.71 6.64
CA ARG A 28 5.99 -21.04 5.59
C ARG A 28 5.75 -19.88 4.64
N THR A 29 6.17 -20.05 3.39
CA THR A 29 5.79 -19.16 2.29
C THR A 29 4.27 -19.17 2.14
N PRO A 30 3.61 -18.01 1.96
CA PRO A 30 2.19 -17.97 1.65
C PRO A 30 1.96 -18.68 0.32
N VAL A 31 1.06 -19.66 0.32
CA VAL A 31 0.64 -20.39 -0.87
C VAL A 31 -0.85 -20.21 -1.00
N TYR A 32 -1.27 -19.59 -2.09
CA TYR A 32 -2.65 -19.46 -2.49
C TYR A 32 -2.98 -20.55 -3.49
N SER A 33 -4.15 -21.16 -3.35
CA SER A 33 -4.56 -22.33 -4.13
C SER A 33 -4.96 -21.94 -5.55
N ASN A 34 -5.58 -20.78 -5.72
CA ASN A 34 -6.04 -20.26 -6.99
C ASN A 34 -6.04 -18.71 -7.00
N GLY A 35 -6.18 -18.13 -8.19
CA GLY A 35 -6.17 -16.67 -8.38
C GLY A 35 -7.31 -15.93 -7.68
N GLU A 36 -8.44 -16.60 -7.42
CA GLU A 36 -9.62 -16.03 -6.76
C GLU A 36 -9.37 -15.84 -5.26
N GLU A 37 -8.81 -16.85 -4.58
CA GLU A 37 -8.38 -16.76 -3.17
C GLU A 37 -7.38 -15.61 -2.96
N LEU A 38 -6.45 -15.45 -3.91
CA LEU A 38 -5.53 -14.33 -3.88
C LEU A 38 -6.25 -12.99 -4.10
N ALA A 39 -7.17 -12.91 -5.06
CA ALA A 39 -7.95 -11.71 -5.33
C ALA A 39 -8.76 -11.26 -4.10
N GLU A 40 -9.39 -12.20 -3.39
CA GLU A 40 -10.11 -11.93 -2.15
C GLU A 40 -9.19 -11.32 -1.09
N LYS A 41 -8.00 -11.89 -0.90
CA LYS A 41 -7.02 -11.36 0.07
C LYS A 41 -6.45 -10.01 -0.31
N LEU A 42 -6.30 -9.74 -1.60
CA LEU A 42 -5.92 -8.41 -2.10
C LEU A 42 -7.02 -7.38 -1.79
N LEU A 43 -8.29 -7.73 -2.02
CA LEU A 43 -9.43 -6.87 -1.68
C LEU A 43 -9.55 -6.64 -0.18
N GLU A 44 -9.34 -7.68 0.63
CA GLU A 44 -9.36 -7.60 2.09
C GLU A 44 -8.32 -6.59 2.60
N TYR A 45 -7.12 -6.56 2.00
CA TYR A 45 -6.11 -5.54 2.32
C TYR A 45 -6.61 -4.12 2.04
N PHE A 46 -7.18 -3.86 0.84
CA PHE A 46 -7.65 -2.52 0.48
C PHE A 46 -8.84 -2.07 1.32
N GLU A 47 -9.67 -2.99 1.81
CA GLU A 47 -10.71 -2.67 2.78
C GLU A 47 -10.10 -2.40 4.16
N TRP A 48 -9.14 -3.22 4.59
CA TRP A 48 -8.47 -3.07 5.87
C TRP A 48 -7.77 -1.71 6.02
N ILE A 49 -7.07 -1.24 4.99
CA ILE A 49 -6.40 0.07 5.05
C ILE A 49 -7.37 1.26 5.14
N LYS A 50 -8.68 1.10 4.88
CA LYS A 50 -9.67 2.20 5.08
C LYS A 50 -9.90 2.54 6.56
N GLY A 51 -9.35 1.73 7.46
CA GLY A 51 -9.45 1.94 8.90
C GLY A 51 -10.79 1.47 9.45
N GLU A 52 -10.94 1.62 10.76
CA GLU A 52 -12.12 1.21 11.52
C GLU A 52 -12.57 2.39 12.38
N PHE A 53 -13.87 2.58 12.52
CA PHE A 53 -14.44 3.62 13.35
C PHE A 53 -15.73 3.16 14.02
N ILE A 54 -16.00 3.76 15.18
CA ILE A 54 -17.28 3.66 15.86
C ILE A 54 -18.01 5.00 15.76
N ILE A 55 -19.33 4.94 15.72
CA ILE A 55 -20.19 6.12 15.80
C ILE A 55 -20.77 6.14 17.21
N GLU A 56 -20.38 7.14 17.99
CA GLU A 56 -20.95 7.38 19.32
C GLU A 56 -21.81 8.63 19.31
N ARG A 57 -22.95 8.60 20.01
CA ARG A 57 -23.75 9.80 20.23
C ARG A 57 -23.13 10.59 21.38
N LYS A 58 -22.64 11.80 21.09
CA LYS A 58 -22.18 12.73 22.11
C LYS A 58 -23.20 13.83 22.26
N ILE A 59 -23.74 13.95 23.46
CA ILE A 59 -24.59 15.07 23.86
C ILE A 59 -23.64 16.18 24.31
N THR A 60 -23.59 17.28 23.57
CA THR A 60 -22.86 18.47 24.01
C THR A 60 -23.85 19.57 24.37
N SER A 61 -23.77 20.04 25.62
CA SER A 61 -24.53 21.19 26.08
C SER A 61 -23.62 22.41 26.10
N LYS A 62 -24.00 23.44 25.35
CA LYS A 62 -23.37 24.76 25.42
C LYS A 62 -24.36 25.71 26.09
N THR A 63 -23.98 26.23 27.25
CA THR A 63 -24.74 27.28 27.92
C THR A 63 -24.16 28.63 27.50
N THR A 64 -24.97 29.43 26.82
CA THR A 64 -24.60 30.78 26.39
C THR A 64 -25.41 31.80 27.20
N GLY A 65 -24.72 32.70 27.90
CA GLY A 65 -25.31 33.72 28.76
C GLY A 65 -24.76 33.71 30.19
N LYS A 66 -25.15 34.70 31.01
CA LYS A 66 -24.80 34.80 32.44
C LYS A 66 -26.05 35.13 33.24
N GLY A 67 -26.29 34.41 34.34
CA GLY A 67 -27.44 34.65 35.21
C GLY A 67 -28.71 33.94 34.74
N LYS A 68 -29.87 34.57 34.98
CA LYS A 68 -31.20 33.95 34.85
C LYS A 68 -31.63 33.69 33.39
N ASP A 69 -30.96 34.32 32.43
CA ASP A 69 -31.28 34.25 31.00
C ASP A 69 -30.32 33.33 30.23
N ALA A 70 -29.58 32.45 30.93
CA ALA A 70 -28.67 31.51 30.30
C ALA A 70 -29.44 30.48 29.47
N VAL A 71 -29.26 30.50 28.15
CA VAL A 71 -29.84 29.52 27.24
C VAL A 71 -28.85 28.37 27.09
N THR A 72 -29.31 27.16 27.42
CA THR A 72 -28.54 25.93 27.19
C THR A 72 -29.04 25.28 25.92
N THR A 73 -28.21 25.29 24.88
CA THR A 73 -28.46 24.54 23.65
C THR A 73 -27.79 23.20 23.77
N THR A 74 -28.57 22.13 23.60
CA THR A 74 -28.11 20.75 23.63
C THR A 74 -28.11 20.19 22.21
N GLU A 75 -26.94 19.84 21.70
CA GLU A 75 -26.75 19.25 20.37
C GLU A 75 -26.48 17.73 20.55
N ASP A 76 -27.32 16.89 19.94
CA ASP A 76 -27.14 15.42 19.85
C ASP A 76 -26.65 15.09 18.45
N GLU A 77 -25.33 15.11 18.26
CA GLU A 77 -24.71 14.78 16.97
C GLU A 77 -23.93 13.46 17.06
N PRO A 78 -24.07 12.58 16.05
CA PRO A 78 -23.24 11.38 15.96
C PRO A 78 -21.80 11.78 15.66
N VAL A 79 -20.87 11.40 16.54
CA VAL A 79 -19.44 11.66 16.39
C VAL A 79 -18.75 10.41 15.87
N LYS A 80 -18.01 10.55 14.77
CA LYS A 80 -17.13 9.52 14.23
C LYS A 80 -15.84 9.45 15.05
N ILE A 81 -15.59 8.33 15.72
CA ILE A 81 -14.37 8.08 16.50
C ILE A 81 -13.60 6.95 15.84
N TRP A 82 -12.39 7.24 15.36
CA TRP A 82 -11.53 6.25 14.73
C TRP A 82 -10.95 5.28 15.77
N THR A 83 -11.13 3.98 15.56
CA THR A 83 -10.46 2.92 16.31
C THR A 83 -9.16 2.50 15.62
N ARG A 84 -9.11 2.56 14.29
CA ARG A 84 -7.91 2.52 13.45
C ARG A 84 -8.03 3.59 12.38
N TYR A 85 -7.02 4.43 12.25
CA TYR A 85 -7.00 5.44 11.19
C TYR A 85 -6.78 4.79 9.82
N PRO A 86 -7.32 5.38 8.74
CA PRO A 86 -7.02 4.92 7.39
C PRO A 86 -5.53 5.10 7.09
N GLU A 87 -5.00 4.18 6.29
CA GLU A 87 -3.62 4.14 5.82
C GLU A 87 -3.59 4.21 4.29
N GLU A 88 -2.50 4.75 3.75
CA GLU A 88 -2.30 4.78 2.29
C GLU A 88 -1.80 3.41 1.80
N PRO A 89 -2.31 2.89 0.66
CA PRO A 89 -1.87 1.63 0.12
C PRO A 89 -0.41 1.69 -0.31
N THR A 90 0.40 0.73 0.16
CA THR A 90 1.79 0.56 -0.29
C THR A 90 2.05 -0.85 -0.80
N MET A 91 3.02 -1.00 -1.71
CA MET A 91 3.44 -2.33 -2.20
C MET A 91 3.99 -3.20 -1.06
N THR A 92 4.71 -2.59 -0.12
CA THR A 92 5.26 -3.27 1.05
C THR A 92 4.15 -3.70 1.99
N GLY A 93 3.18 -2.83 2.29
CA GLY A 93 2.02 -3.16 3.12
C GLY A 93 1.22 -4.31 2.52
N LEU A 94 1.01 -4.29 1.20
CA LEU A 94 0.35 -5.38 0.46
C LEU A 94 1.12 -6.70 0.61
N ALA A 95 2.44 -6.68 0.38
CA ALA A 95 3.27 -7.87 0.50
C ALA A 95 3.26 -8.43 1.94
N MET A 96 3.37 -7.56 2.94
CA MET A 96 3.31 -7.93 4.36
C MET A 96 1.96 -8.52 4.73
N TYR A 97 0.86 -7.93 4.26
CA TYR A 97 -0.49 -8.40 4.55
C TYR A 97 -0.77 -9.80 3.99
N LEU A 98 -0.25 -10.07 2.78
CA LEU A 98 -0.33 -11.40 2.14
C LEU A 98 0.64 -12.42 2.78
N GLY A 99 1.59 -11.96 3.61
CA GLY A 99 2.59 -12.79 4.27
C GLY A 99 3.83 -13.06 3.41
N PHE A 100 4.07 -12.31 2.35
CA PHE A 100 5.29 -12.42 1.54
C PHE A 100 6.51 -11.87 2.29
N GLU A 101 7.67 -12.50 2.12
CA GLU A 101 8.93 -12.05 2.73
C GLU A 101 9.45 -10.74 2.11
N SER A 102 9.09 -10.46 0.86
CA SER A 102 9.61 -9.31 0.11
C SER A 102 8.65 -8.89 -0.99
N ARG A 103 8.83 -7.66 -1.49
CA ARG A 103 8.16 -7.18 -2.72
C ARG A 103 8.49 -8.07 -3.93
N GLN A 104 9.70 -8.60 -3.98
CA GLN A 104 10.14 -9.48 -5.07
C GLN A 104 9.31 -10.76 -5.11
N SER A 105 9.04 -11.35 -3.95
CA SER A 105 8.23 -12.57 -3.83
C SER A 105 6.81 -12.36 -4.33
N LEU A 106 6.22 -11.17 -4.12
CA LEU A 106 4.93 -10.79 -4.71
C LEU A 106 4.99 -10.74 -6.25
N TYR A 107 6.03 -10.12 -6.83
CA TYR A 107 6.19 -10.06 -8.28
C TYR A 107 6.41 -11.44 -8.91
N ASP A 108 7.21 -12.29 -8.26
CA ASP A 108 7.47 -13.65 -8.72
C ASP A 108 6.21 -14.52 -8.63
N TYR A 109 5.36 -14.29 -7.63
CA TYR A 109 4.05 -14.92 -7.54
C TYR A 109 3.15 -14.52 -8.72
N GLY A 110 3.21 -13.26 -9.16
CA GLY A 110 2.47 -12.75 -10.32
C GLY A 110 2.92 -13.32 -11.68
N LYS A 111 4.02 -14.05 -11.72
CA LYS A 111 4.46 -14.80 -12.92
C LYS A 111 3.83 -16.19 -13.02
N LYS A 112 3.23 -16.70 -11.93
CA LYS A 112 2.53 -17.98 -11.92
C LYS A 112 1.21 -17.86 -12.67
N ASP A 113 0.83 -18.94 -13.35
CA ASP A 113 -0.43 -18.98 -14.08
C ASP A 113 -1.64 -18.82 -13.15
N GLY A 114 -2.66 -18.10 -13.61
CA GLY A 114 -3.84 -17.75 -12.80
C GLY A 114 -3.65 -16.62 -11.77
N PHE A 115 -2.42 -16.21 -11.44
CA PHE A 115 -2.16 -15.16 -10.43
C PHE A 115 -1.71 -13.82 -11.02
N SER A 116 -1.38 -13.77 -12.32
CA SER A 116 -0.87 -12.57 -12.97
C SER A 116 -1.86 -11.41 -12.95
N TYR A 117 -3.12 -11.68 -13.31
CA TYR A 117 -4.16 -10.66 -13.39
C TYR A 117 -4.46 -9.99 -12.03
N PRO A 118 -4.80 -10.73 -10.95
CA PRO A 118 -5.13 -10.11 -9.67
C PRO A 118 -3.97 -9.31 -9.07
N ILE A 119 -2.73 -9.81 -9.17
CA ILE A 119 -1.55 -9.08 -8.67
C ILE A 119 -1.33 -7.79 -9.45
N LYS A 120 -1.39 -7.82 -10.79
CA LYS A 120 -1.25 -6.60 -11.61
C LYS A 120 -2.34 -5.59 -11.29
N ARG A 121 -3.56 -6.04 -11.04
CA ARG A 121 -4.67 -5.16 -10.66
C ARG A 121 -4.42 -4.47 -9.32
N ALA A 122 -3.97 -5.20 -8.32
CA ALA A 122 -3.64 -4.63 -7.02
C ALA A 122 -2.44 -3.66 -7.08
N LEU A 123 -1.41 -3.99 -7.85
CA LEU A 123 -0.26 -3.08 -8.04
C LEU A 123 -0.68 -1.78 -8.74
N LEU A 124 -1.56 -1.86 -9.73
CA LEU A 124 -2.12 -0.68 -10.41
C LEU A 124 -2.92 0.21 -9.43
N GLU A 125 -3.60 -0.38 -8.45
CA GLU A 125 -4.33 0.39 -7.44
C GLU A 125 -3.39 1.13 -6.48
N VAL A 126 -2.29 0.49 -6.09
CA VAL A 126 -1.21 1.15 -5.35
C VAL A 126 -0.62 2.29 -6.20
N GLU A 127 -0.30 2.03 -7.47
CA GLU A 127 0.25 3.04 -8.39
C GLU A 127 -0.68 4.25 -8.56
N ASN A 128 -1.98 4.02 -8.73
CA ASN A 128 -3.00 5.07 -8.80
C ASN A 128 -3.08 5.92 -7.52
N ASN A 129 -2.80 5.34 -6.34
CA ASN A 129 -2.71 6.13 -5.11
C ASN A 129 -1.51 7.09 -5.13
N TYR A 130 -0.35 6.61 -5.56
CA TYR A 130 0.82 7.47 -5.76
C TYR A 130 0.50 8.54 -6.81
N GLU A 131 -0.10 8.19 -7.94
CA GLU A 131 -0.47 9.16 -8.98
C GLU A 131 -1.37 10.28 -8.43
N LYS A 132 -2.39 9.96 -7.62
CA LYS A 132 -3.22 10.97 -6.95
C LYS A 132 -2.41 11.89 -6.04
N GLY A 133 -1.38 11.35 -5.38
CA GLY A 133 -0.46 12.11 -4.56
C GLY A 133 0.35 13.17 -5.31
N LEU A 134 0.47 13.07 -6.64
CA LEU A 134 1.13 14.08 -7.46
C LEU A 134 0.41 15.43 -7.47
N PHE A 135 -0.90 15.44 -7.19
CA PHE A 135 -1.69 16.66 -7.09
C PHE A 135 -1.65 17.31 -5.70
N GLY A 136 -0.95 16.70 -4.73
CA GLY A 136 -0.83 17.21 -3.35
C GLY A 136 0.46 17.98 -3.09
N ASP A 137 0.71 18.34 -1.82
CA ASP A 137 1.86 19.17 -1.44
C ASP A 137 3.18 18.38 -1.30
N LYS A 138 3.12 17.06 -1.08
CA LYS A 138 4.28 16.20 -0.79
C LYS A 138 4.73 15.39 -2.02
N VAL A 139 4.83 16.05 -3.17
CA VAL A 139 5.04 15.43 -4.49
C VAL A 139 6.38 14.68 -4.62
N VAL A 140 7.45 15.15 -3.96
CA VAL A 140 8.81 14.58 -4.14
C VAL A 140 8.89 13.11 -3.74
N GLY A 141 8.30 12.74 -2.60
CA GLY A 141 8.25 11.34 -2.15
C GLY A 141 7.42 10.46 -3.08
N VAL A 142 6.34 11.02 -3.62
CA VAL A 142 5.46 10.36 -4.58
C VAL A 142 6.20 10.07 -5.90
N ILE A 143 6.90 11.05 -6.46
CA ILE A 143 7.71 10.88 -7.68
C ILE A 143 8.75 9.78 -7.47
N TRP A 144 9.45 9.78 -6.33
CA TRP A 144 10.42 8.73 -6.02
C TRP A 144 9.76 7.35 -5.93
N GLY A 145 8.57 7.26 -5.33
CA GLY A 145 7.76 6.04 -5.30
C GLY A 145 7.38 5.54 -6.70
N LEU A 146 6.87 6.42 -7.56
CA LEU A 146 6.50 6.08 -8.94
C LEU A 146 7.72 5.64 -9.77
N LYS A 147 8.87 6.29 -9.59
CA LYS A 147 10.13 5.85 -10.21
C LYS A 147 10.51 4.43 -9.80
N ASN A 148 10.34 4.08 -8.53
CA ASN A 148 10.54 2.71 -8.05
C ASN A 148 9.51 1.70 -8.61
N MET A 149 8.39 2.18 -9.19
CA MET A 149 7.40 1.37 -9.91
C MET A 149 7.65 1.32 -11.42
N GLY A 150 8.77 1.89 -11.90
CA GLY A 150 9.17 1.85 -13.30
C GLY A 150 8.88 3.12 -14.10
N TRP A 151 8.37 4.19 -13.46
CA TRP A 151 8.22 5.48 -14.15
C TRP A 151 9.60 6.08 -14.42
N THR A 152 9.74 6.67 -15.60
CA THR A 152 10.98 7.31 -16.02
C THR A 152 10.69 8.70 -16.55
N ASP A 153 11.53 9.66 -16.13
CA ASP A 153 11.50 10.99 -16.71
C ASP A 153 12.21 10.94 -18.06
N LYS A 154 11.63 11.59 -19.07
CA LYS A 154 12.34 11.83 -20.33
C LYS A 154 13.26 13.03 -20.15
N THR A 155 14.56 12.83 -20.34
CA THR A 155 15.55 13.90 -20.34
C THR A 155 16.07 14.11 -21.75
N GLU A 156 15.82 15.29 -22.32
CA GLU A 156 16.47 15.71 -23.57
C GLU A 156 17.74 16.50 -23.22
N THR A 157 18.90 15.92 -23.50
CA THR A 157 20.20 16.60 -23.30
C THR A 157 20.76 16.98 -24.66
N LYS A 158 20.81 18.29 -24.95
CA LYS A 158 21.53 18.80 -26.13
C LYS A 158 23.02 18.86 -25.81
N LEU A 159 23.79 18.00 -26.47
CA LEU A 159 25.25 18.08 -26.44
C LEU A 159 25.70 19.11 -27.49
N THR A 160 26.02 20.32 -27.05
CA THR A 160 26.76 21.30 -27.85
C THR A 160 28.25 21.01 -27.66
N GLY A 161 28.86 20.34 -28.63
CA GLY A 161 30.31 20.17 -28.68
C GLY A 161 30.98 21.46 -29.12
N ASP A 162 32.09 21.81 -28.48
CA ASP A 162 33.06 22.76 -29.03
C ASP A 162 33.78 22.08 -30.20
N PRO A 163 33.83 22.68 -31.41
CA PRO A 163 34.59 22.12 -32.53
C PRO A 163 36.05 21.81 -32.19
N ASP A 164 36.64 22.57 -31.26
CA ASP A 164 38.04 22.45 -30.84
C ASP A 164 38.24 21.48 -29.66
N ASN A 165 37.15 20.98 -29.05
CA ASN A 165 37.21 19.98 -27.98
C ASN A 165 36.05 18.96 -28.08
N PRO A 166 36.15 17.99 -28.99
CA PRO A 166 35.12 16.99 -29.19
C PRO A 166 34.98 16.06 -27.97
N VAL A 167 33.76 15.60 -27.70
CA VAL A 167 33.47 14.66 -26.62
C VAL A 167 34.09 13.29 -26.95
N GLU A 168 35.11 12.87 -26.20
CA GLU A 168 35.71 11.53 -26.31
C GLU A 168 34.72 10.45 -25.83
N ILE A 169 34.21 9.63 -26.75
CA ILE A 169 33.44 8.44 -26.43
C ILE A 169 34.41 7.27 -26.27
N LYS A 170 34.73 6.89 -25.03
CA LYS A 170 35.51 5.67 -24.75
C LYS A 170 34.56 4.48 -24.72
N GLU A 171 34.54 3.70 -25.81
CA GLU A 171 33.83 2.42 -25.82
C GLU A 171 34.42 1.47 -24.78
N GLN A 172 33.66 1.17 -23.73
CA GLN A 172 34.01 0.09 -22.81
C GLN A 172 33.56 -1.24 -23.42
N THR A 173 34.46 -1.89 -24.16
CA THR A 173 34.25 -3.25 -24.62
C THR A 173 34.30 -4.19 -23.41
N LYS A 174 33.13 -4.61 -22.93
CA LYS A 174 33.00 -5.61 -21.87
C LYS A 174 33.31 -6.98 -22.49
N ILE A 175 34.53 -7.48 -22.29
CA ILE A 175 34.91 -8.83 -22.72
C ILE A 175 34.09 -9.83 -21.90
N ILE A 176 33.12 -10.49 -22.56
CA ILE A 176 32.35 -11.58 -21.96
C ILE A 176 33.16 -12.87 -22.16
N PHE A 177 33.80 -13.36 -21.09
CA PHE A 177 34.36 -14.71 -21.09
C PHE A 177 33.22 -15.72 -20.99
N THR A 178 32.84 -16.33 -22.12
CA THR A 178 32.05 -17.56 -22.10
C THR A 178 32.96 -18.70 -21.65
N ARG A 179 32.75 -19.22 -20.44
CA ARG A 179 33.43 -20.43 -19.97
C ARG A 179 32.87 -21.61 -20.76
N GLY A 180 33.59 -22.03 -21.79
CA GLY A 180 33.34 -23.30 -22.46
C GLY A 180 33.39 -24.42 -21.44
N PHE A 181 32.24 -25.06 -21.20
CA PHE A 181 32.20 -26.35 -20.52
C PHE A 181 32.88 -27.34 -21.47
N GLY A 182 34.11 -27.72 -21.12
CA GLY A 182 34.85 -28.74 -21.85
C GLY A 182 34.14 -30.08 -21.74
N ASP A 183 33.95 -30.72 -22.88
CA ASP A 183 33.73 -32.15 -22.95
C ASP A 183 34.91 -32.86 -22.27
N SER A 184 34.63 -33.56 -21.18
CA SER A 184 35.53 -34.59 -20.65
C SER A 184 34.84 -35.93 -20.72
N LYS A 185 35.48 -36.79 -21.53
CA LYS A 185 35.27 -38.22 -21.81
C LYS A 185 34.63 -39.04 -20.69
#